data_AF-A0A3S5CL93-F1
#
_entry.id   AF-A0A3S5CL93-F1
#
_cell.length_a   1.000
_cell.length_b   1.000
_cell.length_c   1.000
_cell.angle_alpha   90.00
_cell.angle_beta   90.00
_cell.angle_gamma   90.00
#
_symmetry.space_group_name_H-M   'P 1'
#
loop_
_entity.id
_entity.type
_entity.pdbx_description
1 polymer ?
#
loop_
_entity_poly.entity_id
_entity_poly.type
_entity_poly.pdbx_seq_one_letter_code
_entity_poly.pdbx_strand_id
1 'polypeptide(L)'
;MATLVIILNTLEVDPGRVWKAPWRWYHEEMLTCCLPPDALKKGIVLDQFVSIAKCNGLNVELHRATENESARTFREVVAHATRKEPHHGIIAVSFARSALRQTGGGHFSVIAGYHPDREMVLLLDTARFKYPPHWAPLGRLWKGMCDIDEDTQLPRGYMLIRREDGWEANLTEAPATKGSKTSGPQEVVTDIQEERSYAEALKIFVVSDAAWQVRSLMSSRTP
;
A
#
# COMPACT_ATOMS: atom_id res chain seq x y z
N MET A 1 -5.86 4.47 11.64
CA MET A 1 -4.74 4.18 12.56
C MET A 1 -4.15 2.81 12.27
N ALA A 2 -4.92 1.73 12.43
CA ALA A 2 -4.52 0.37 12.03
C ALA A 2 -3.79 0.26 10.68
N THR A 3 -4.28 0.94 9.64
CA THR A 3 -3.67 0.92 8.30
C THR A 3 -2.22 1.38 8.32
N LEU A 4 -1.91 2.45 9.07
CA LEU A 4 -0.54 2.96 9.20
C LEU A 4 0.35 2.01 10.01
N VAL A 5 -0.19 1.38 11.06
CA VAL A 5 0.53 0.36 11.84
C VAL A 5 0.92 -0.83 10.97
N ILE A 6 0.01 -1.29 10.10
CA ILE A 6 0.31 -2.35 9.12
C ILE A 6 1.50 -1.92 8.27
N ILE A 7 1.50 -0.70 7.73
CA ILE A 7 2.55 -0.18 6.85
C ILE A 7 3.89 -0.08 7.59
N LEU A 8 3.91 0.51 8.79
CA LEU A 8 5.13 0.65 9.60
C LEU A 8 5.76 -0.70 9.93
N ASN A 9 4.94 -1.67 10.33
CA ASN A 9 5.42 -3.03 10.64
C ASN A 9 5.89 -3.77 9.38
N THR A 10 5.16 -3.63 8.25
CA THR A 10 5.55 -4.25 6.97
C THR A 10 6.87 -3.68 6.45
N LEU A 11 7.11 -2.39 6.70
CA LEU A 11 8.37 -1.73 6.35
C LEU A 11 9.47 -1.96 7.40
N GLU A 12 9.19 -2.65 8.50
CA GLU A 12 10.15 -2.94 9.56
C GLU A 12 10.73 -1.68 10.22
N VAL A 13 9.90 -0.64 10.39
CA VAL A 13 10.29 0.56 11.13
C VAL A 13 10.33 0.24 12.62
N ASP A 14 11.46 0.53 13.28
CA ASP A 14 11.62 0.33 14.72
C ASP A 14 10.89 1.43 15.52
N PRO A 15 9.88 1.09 16.33
CA PRO A 15 9.18 2.08 17.16
C PRO A 15 10.04 2.64 18.30
N GLY A 16 11.23 2.07 18.55
CA GLY A 16 12.12 2.49 19.64
C GLY A 16 11.58 2.16 21.04
N ARG A 17 10.46 1.43 21.12
CA ARG A 17 9.76 1.08 22.36
C ARG A 17 9.33 -0.38 22.30
N VAL A 18 9.25 -1.03 23.45
CA VAL A 18 8.79 -2.42 23.57
C VAL A 18 7.28 -2.47 23.51
N TRP A 19 6.72 -3.29 22.62
CA TRP A 19 5.29 -3.61 22.61
C TRP A 19 4.99 -4.77 23.55
N LYS A 20 5.68 -5.89 23.36
CA LYS A 20 5.62 -7.06 24.25
C LYS A 20 6.98 -7.74 24.24
N ALA A 21 7.72 -7.68 25.35
CA ALA A 21 9.08 -8.23 25.39
C ALA A 21 9.12 -9.69 24.87
N PRO A 22 10.08 -10.05 23.99
CA PRO A 22 11.21 -9.25 23.46
C PRO A 22 10.90 -8.44 22.18
N TRP A 23 9.63 -8.23 21.82
CA TRP A 23 9.20 -7.70 20.53
C TRP A 23 8.96 -6.18 20.54
N ARG A 24 9.42 -5.51 19.47
CA ARG A 24 9.23 -4.09 19.20
C ARG A 24 8.46 -3.91 17.90
N TRP A 25 7.15 -4.07 17.97
CA TRP A 25 6.23 -3.81 16.86
C TRP A 25 5.46 -2.54 17.13
N TYR A 26 5.10 -1.81 16.07
CA TYR A 26 4.16 -0.72 16.20
C TYR A 26 2.80 -1.25 16.66
N HIS A 27 2.24 -0.55 17.64
CA HIS A 27 0.86 -0.66 18.09
C HIS A 27 0.16 0.68 17.88
N GLU A 28 -1.17 0.68 17.75
CA GLU A 28 -1.93 1.91 17.43
C GLU A 28 -1.71 3.03 18.47
N GLU A 29 -1.55 2.65 19.74
CA GLU A 29 -1.26 3.57 20.85
C GLU A 29 0.13 4.23 20.78
N MET A 30 1.05 3.70 19.97
CA MET A 30 2.39 4.25 19.81
C MET A 30 2.45 5.42 18.83
N LEU A 31 1.38 5.64 18.04
CA LEU A 31 1.30 6.73 17.06
C LEU A 31 1.03 8.06 17.76
N THR A 32 1.91 8.56 18.61
CA THR A 32 1.60 9.71 19.50
C THR A 32 1.93 11.08 18.90
N CYS A 33 2.70 11.14 17.81
CA CYS A 33 3.10 12.40 17.18
C CYS A 33 2.07 12.80 16.11
N CYS A 34 1.78 14.10 16.00
CA CYS A 34 0.99 14.66 14.89
C CYS A 34 -0.50 14.21 14.89
N LEU A 35 -1.02 13.67 16.01
CA LEU A 35 -2.43 13.29 16.17
C LEU A 35 -3.29 14.44 16.70
N PRO A 36 -4.46 14.71 16.09
CA PRO A 36 -5.45 15.60 16.69
C PRO A 36 -6.08 14.96 17.95
N PRO A 37 -6.52 15.76 18.94
CA PRO A 37 -7.09 15.25 20.19
C PRO A 37 -8.27 14.29 20.03
N ASP A 38 -9.06 14.46 18.95
CA ASP A 38 -10.26 13.67 18.66
C ASP A 38 -10.03 12.55 17.64
N ALA A 39 -8.78 12.25 17.25
CA ALA A 39 -8.45 11.29 16.18
C ALA A 39 -9.12 9.92 16.36
N LEU A 40 -9.18 9.43 17.61
CA LEU A 40 -9.77 8.13 17.94
C LEU A 40 -11.30 8.13 17.86
N LYS A 41 -11.94 9.30 18.00
CA LYS A 41 -13.41 9.44 17.97
C LYS A 41 -13.93 9.77 16.59
N LYS A 42 -13.29 10.72 15.89
CA LYS A 42 -13.72 11.25 14.59
C LYS A 42 -13.00 10.63 13.40
N GLY A 43 -11.90 9.93 13.64
CA GLY A 43 -10.98 9.52 12.59
C GLY A 43 -9.97 10.63 12.28
N ILE A 44 -9.23 10.43 11.18
CA ILE A 44 -8.23 11.37 10.69
C ILE A 44 -8.46 11.60 9.20
N VAL A 45 -8.11 12.80 8.72
CA VAL A 45 -8.15 13.13 7.30
C VAL A 45 -6.85 12.69 6.61
N LEU A 46 -6.86 12.66 5.27
CA LEU A 46 -5.74 12.16 4.48
C LEU A 46 -4.42 12.92 4.74
N ASP A 47 -4.44 14.25 4.93
CA ASP A 47 -3.23 15.04 5.23
C ASP A 47 -2.67 14.76 6.64
N GLN A 48 -3.55 14.44 7.60
CA GLN A 48 -3.12 14.02 8.93
C GLN A 48 -2.46 12.64 8.87
N PHE A 49 -3.00 11.71 8.07
CA PHE A 49 -2.35 10.42 7.82
C PHE A 49 -0.92 10.61 7.31
N VAL A 50 -0.74 11.47 6.30
CA VAL A 50 0.59 11.80 5.75
C VAL A 50 1.51 12.38 6.83
N SER A 51 1.00 13.30 7.64
CA SER A 51 1.78 13.92 8.72
C SER A 51 2.25 12.86 9.73
N ILE A 52 1.35 12.02 10.24
CA ILE A 52 1.69 10.97 11.21
C ILE A 52 2.69 9.97 10.61
N ALA A 53 2.51 9.59 9.34
CA ALA A 53 3.43 8.68 8.65
C ALA A 53 4.85 9.28 8.56
N LYS A 54 4.99 10.54 8.14
CA LYS A 54 6.27 11.26 8.10
C LYS A 54 6.89 11.41 9.49
N CYS A 55 6.09 11.71 10.51
CA CYS A 55 6.54 11.78 11.91
C CYS A 55 7.08 10.44 12.43
N ASN A 56 6.85 9.32 11.72
CA ASN A 56 7.36 7.98 12.04
C ASN A 56 8.39 7.46 11.02
N GLY A 57 9.11 8.34 10.31
CA GLY A 57 10.25 7.96 9.45
C GLY A 57 9.86 7.35 8.11
N LEU A 58 8.66 7.66 7.61
CA LEU A 58 8.18 7.23 6.30
C LEU A 58 8.23 8.38 5.29
N ASN A 59 8.67 8.08 4.07
CA ASN A 59 8.44 8.93 2.92
C ASN A 59 7.06 8.63 2.33
N VAL A 60 6.30 9.68 2.01
CA VAL A 60 4.92 9.58 1.52
C VAL A 60 4.73 10.46 0.30
N GLU A 61 4.42 9.83 -0.82
CA GLU A 61 3.95 10.48 -2.04
C GLU A 61 2.42 10.46 -2.05
N LEU A 62 1.81 11.64 -1.89
CA LEU A 62 0.35 11.80 -1.80
C LEU A 62 -0.24 12.12 -3.19
N HIS A 63 -1.25 11.35 -3.59
CA HIS A 63 -2.01 11.60 -4.81
C HIS A 63 -3.50 11.71 -4.48
N ARG A 64 -4.07 12.89 -4.73
CA ARG A 64 -5.51 13.13 -4.60
C ARG A 64 -6.19 12.72 -5.88
N ALA A 65 -7.25 11.90 -5.79
CA ALA A 65 -7.94 11.42 -6.98
C ALA A 65 -8.87 12.52 -7.50
N THR A 66 -8.49 13.17 -8.60
CA THR A 66 -9.31 14.21 -9.22
C THR A 66 -10.15 13.65 -10.36
N GLU A 67 -11.30 14.26 -10.66
CA GLU A 67 -12.17 13.81 -11.75
C GLU A 67 -11.52 13.96 -13.13
N ASN A 68 -10.54 14.85 -13.27
CA ASN A 68 -9.80 15.09 -14.50
C ASN A 68 -8.74 14.01 -14.78
N GLU A 69 -8.40 13.20 -13.78
CA GLU A 69 -7.48 12.08 -13.93
C GLU A 69 -8.26 10.78 -14.17
N SER A 70 -7.80 10.02 -15.17
CA SER A 70 -8.33 8.68 -15.38
C SER A 70 -7.73 7.69 -14.38
N ALA A 71 -8.48 6.65 -14.02
CA ALA A 71 -7.99 5.53 -13.21
C ALA A 71 -6.78 4.79 -13.82
N ARG A 72 -6.35 5.17 -15.03
CA ARG A 72 -5.19 4.60 -15.73
C ARG A 72 -3.89 4.79 -14.96
N THR A 73 -3.56 6.00 -14.54
CA THR A 73 -2.32 6.27 -13.80
C THR A 73 -2.31 5.47 -12.50
N PHE A 74 -3.44 5.44 -11.78
CA PHE A 74 -3.57 4.64 -10.58
C PHE A 74 -3.40 3.13 -10.83
N ARG A 75 -3.95 2.61 -11.93
CA ARG A 75 -3.75 1.21 -12.33
C ARG A 75 -2.27 0.91 -12.58
N GLU A 76 -1.56 1.78 -13.25
CA GLU A 76 -0.12 1.62 -13.52
C GLU A 76 0.69 1.62 -12.22
N VAL A 77 0.38 2.52 -11.29
CA VAL A 77 0.98 2.56 -9.95
C VAL A 77 0.70 1.26 -9.18
N VAL A 78 -0.56 0.81 -9.15
CA VAL A 78 -0.95 -0.46 -8.50
C VAL A 78 -0.22 -1.64 -9.12
N ALA A 79 -0.21 -1.74 -10.45
CA ALA A 79 0.43 -2.83 -11.16
C ALA A 79 1.95 -2.86 -10.98
N HIS A 80 2.58 -1.71 -10.71
CA HIS A 80 4.00 -1.61 -10.42
C HIS A 80 4.31 -1.95 -8.95
N ALA A 81 3.61 -1.33 -7.99
CA ALA A 81 3.82 -1.57 -6.57
C ALA A 81 3.48 -2.99 -6.12
N THR A 82 2.63 -3.69 -6.88
CA THR A 82 2.26 -5.09 -6.65
C THR A 82 3.08 -6.08 -7.52
N ARG A 83 4.32 -5.75 -7.87
CA ARG A 83 5.30 -6.70 -8.47
C ARG A 83 6.17 -7.36 -7.42
N LYS A 84 6.60 -8.60 -7.68
CA LYS A 84 7.40 -9.43 -6.75
C LYS A 84 8.75 -8.82 -6.35
N GLU A 85 9.23 -7.79 -7.05
CA GLU A 85 10.54 -7.21 -6.76
C GLU A 85 10.50 -6.39 -5.47
N PRO A 86 11.59 -6.42 -4.69
CA PRO A 86 11.67 -5.68 -3.44
C PRO A 86 11.70 -4.16 -3.69
N HIS A 87 11.23 -3.38 -2.71
CA HIS A 87 11.39 -1.91 -2.60
C HIS A 87 10.43 -0.96 -3.35
N HIS A 88 9.32 -1.43 -3.93
CA HIS A 88 8.40 -0.51 -4.63
C HIS A 88 7.56 0.40 -3.72
N GLY A 89 7.51 0.14 -2.41
CA GLY A 89 6.66 0.84 -1.46
C GLY A 89 5.27 0.21 -1.30
N ILE A 90 4.53 0.68 -0.31
CA ILE A 90 3.20 0.18 0.04
C ILE A 90 2.16 1.22 -0.37
N ILE A 91 1.09 0.78 -1.03
CA ILE A 91 -0.03 1.65 -1.38
C ILE A 91 -1.07 1.62 -0.26
N ALA A 92 -1.34 2.80 0.29
CA ALA A 92 -2.48 3.04 1.15
C ALA A 92 -3.52 3.89 0.42
N VAL A 93 -4.80 3.55 0.55
CA VAL A 93 -5.91 4.26 -0.08
C VAL A 93 -6.83 4.86 0.97
N SER A 94 -7.37 6.04 0.69
CA SER A 94 -8.49 6.67 1.38
C SER A 94 -9.66 6.76 0.42
N PHE A 95 -10.80 6.16 0.77
CA PHE A 95 -11.96 6.07 -0.12
C PHE A 95 -13.28 6.09 0.64
N ALA A 96 -14.36 6.51 -0.04
CA ALA A 96 -15.72 6.41 0.46
C ALA A 96 -16.25 4.97 0.30
N ARG A 97 -16.68 4.36 1.41
CA ARG A 97 -17.19 2.99 1.44
C ARG A 97 -18.42 2.75 0.56
N SER A 98 -19.24 3.80 0.38
CA SER A 98 -20.42 3.77 -0.47
C SER A 98 -20.11 3.32 -1.91
N ALA A 99 -18.94 3.68 -2.46
CA ALA A 99 -18.52 3.28 -3.81
C ALA A 99 -18.30 1.77 -3.95
N LEU A 100 -17.96 1.09 -2.85
CA LEU A 100 -17.83 -0.37 -2.77
C LEU A 100 -19.11 -1.05 -2.26
N ARG A 101 -20.22 -0.31 -2.14
CA ARG A 101 -21.50 -0.79 -1.54
C ARG A 101 -21.35 -1.26 -0.10
N GLN A 102 -20.42 -0.64 0.63
CA GLN A 102 -20.20 -0.87 2.04
C GLN A 102 -20.84 0.26 2.86
N THR A 103 -21.30 -0.08 4.06
CA THR A 103 -21.84 0.91 5.01
C THR A 103 -20.72 1.61 5.78
N GLY A 104 -20.92 2.90 6.10
CA GLY A 104 -19.96 3.78 6.76
C GLY A 104 -19.49 4.91 5.85
N GLY A 105 -18.69 5.84 6.40
CA GLY A 105 -18.12 6.97 5.65
C GLY A 105 -16.78 6.65 5.00
N GLY A 106 -15.84 7.59 5.08
CA GLY A 106 -14.46 7.43 4.61
C GLY A 106 -13.71 6.31 5.33
N HIS A 107 -12.81 5.64 4.62
CA HIS A 107 -12.02 4.53 5.15
C HIS A 107 -10.60 4.50 4.57
N PHE A 108 -9.65 3.98 5.35
CA PHE A 108 -8.28 3.74 4.92
C PHE A 108 -7.98 2.25 4.85
N SER A 109 -7.33 1.80 3.77
CA SER A 109 -6.89 0.41 3.64
C SER A 109 -5.57 0.31 2.88
N VAL A 110 -4.92 -0.86 2.95
CA VAL A 110 -3.71 -1.18 2.19
C VAL A 110 -4.11 -2.03 0.98
N ILE A 111 -3.54 -1.72 -0.18
CA ILE A 111 -3.59 -2.62 -1.34
C ILE A 111 -2.46 -3.65 -1.22
N ALA A 112 -2.82 -4.92 -1.11
CA ALA A 112 -1.89 -6.03 -0.92
C ALA A 112 -1.78 -6.98 -2.12
N GLY A 113 -2.46 -6.66 -3.22
CA GLY A 113 -2.44 -7.48 -4.42
C GLY A 113 -3.26 -6.87 -5.54
N TYR A 114 -2.95 -7.29 -6.76
CA TYR A 114 -3.62 -6.85 -7.98
C TYR A 114 -3.86 -8.04 -8.90
N HIS A 115 -5.09 -8.15 -9.39
CA HIS A 115 -5.51 -9.13 -10.38
C HIS A 115 -5.73 -8.40 -11.72
N PRO A 116 -4.82 -8.52 -12.70
CA PRO A 116 -4.87 -7.74 -13.93
C PRO A 116 -6.11 -8.06 -14.80
N ASP A 117 -6.40 -9.34 -15.02
CA ASP A 117 -7.47 -9.75 -15.97
C ASP A 117 -8.88 -9.33 -15.51
N ARG A 118 -9.09 -9.25 -14.20
CA ARG A 118 -10.36 -8.85 -13.60
C ARG A 118 -10.35 -7.40 -13.09
N GLU A 119 -9.22 -6.73 -13.23
CA GLU A 119 -8.96 -5.38 -12.70
C GLU A 119 -9.41 -5.20 -11.24
N MET A 120 -8.98 -6.12 -10.37
CA MET A 120 -9.33 -6.10 -8.95
C MET A 120 -8.09 -5.87 -8.09
N VAL A 121 -8.29 -5.21 -6.96
CA VAL A 121 -7.26 -5.03 -5.92
C VAL A 121 -7.66 -5.73 -4.64
N LEU A 122 -6.70 -6.33 -3.95
CA LEU A 122 -6.91 -6.94 -2.64
C LEU A 122 -6.77 -5.86 -1.57
N LEU A 123 -7.86 -5.51 -0.91
CA LEU A 123 -7.89 -4.56 0.21
C LEU A 123 -7.77 -5.30 1.54
N LEU A 124 -6.77 -4.93 2.35
CA LEU A 124 -6.65 -5.37 3.74
C LEU A 124 -7.47 -4.43 4.63
N ASP A 125 -8.80 -4.61 4.65
CA ASP A 125 -9.71 -3.77 5.44
C ASP A 125 -9.40 -3.91 6.94
N THR A 126 -9.23 -2.78 7.62
CA THR A 126 -8.85 -2.75 9.03
C THR A 126 -10.05 -2.77 9.97
N ALA A 127 -11.27 -2.54 9.48
CA ALA A 127 -12.50 -2.74 10.23
C ALA A 127 -12.90 -4.23 10.18
N ARG A 128 -12.03 -5.10 10.69
CA ARG A 128 -12.18 -6.57 10.61
C ARG A 128 -13.47 -7.10 11.23
N PHE A 129 -14.07 -6.36 12.16
CA PHE A 129 -15.38 -6.66 12.74
C PHE A 129 -16.53 -6.57 11.72
N LYS A 130 -16.29 -5.95 10.56
CA LYS A 130 -17.29 -5.62 9.56
C LYS A 130 -16.99 -6.22 8.19
N TYR A 131 -15.74 -6.12 7.75
CA TYR A 131 -15.33 -6.61 6.44
C TYR A 131 -13.99 -7.38 6.54
N PRO A 132 -13.92 -8.61 6.02
CA PRO A 132 -12.65 -9.30 5.87
C PRO A 132 -11.81 -8.66 4.76
N PRO A 133 -10.52 -9.04 4.62
CA PRO A 133 -9.78 -8.79 3.40
C PRO A 133 -10.57 -9.25 2.18
N HIS A 134 -10.69 -8.40 1.16
CA HIS A 134 -11.56 -8.67 0.02
C HIS A 134 -11.03 -8.05 -1.27
N TRP A 135 -11.43 -8.64 -2.40
CA TRP A 135 -11.15 -8.10 -3.72
C TRP A 135 -12.18 -7.03 -4.08
N ALA A 136 -11.70 -5.84 -4.44
CA ALA A 136 -12.51 -4.72 -4.88
C ALA A 136 -12.20 -4.37 -6.34
N PRO A 137 -13.20 -4.09 -7.19
CA PRO A 137 -12.96 -3.59 -8.54
C PRO A 137 -12.20 -2.26 -8.50
N LEU A 138 -11.08 -2.16 -9.21
CA LEU A 138 -10.19 -0.99 -9.18
C LEU A 138 -10.93 0.29 -9.57
N GLY A 139 -11.77 0.24 -10.59
CA GLY A 139 -12.57 1.40 -11.03
C GLY A 139 -13.57 1.89 -9.98
N ARG A 140 -14.16 0.98 -9.17
CA ARG A 140 -15.05 1.38 -8.07
C ARG A 140 -14.27 1.99 -6.91
N LEU A 141 -13.10 1.43 -6.61
CA LEU A 141 -12.21 2.02 -5.62
C LEU A 141 -11.79 3.42 -6.04
N TRP A 142 -11.36 3.61 -7.29
CA TRP A 142 -11.04 4.94 -7.86
C TRP A 142 -12.19 5.93 -7.69
N LYS A 143 -13.41 5.54 -8.05
CA LYS A 143 -14.60 6.39 -7.84
C LYS A 143 -14.78 6.77 -6.36
N GLY A 144 -14.54 5.84 -5.43
CA GLY A 144 -14.57 6.13 -4.00
C GLY A 144 -13.44 7.05 -3.53
N MET A 145 -12.31 7.08 -4.22
CA MET A 145 -11.22 8.02 -3.94
C MET A 145 -11.50 9.43 -4.49
N CYS A 146 -12.25 9.54 -5.59
CA CYS A 146 -12.67 10.85 -6.13
C CYS A 146 -13.72 11.57 -5.26
N ASP A 147 -14.38 10.83 -4.35
CA ASP A 147 -15.34 11.40 -3.41
C ASP A 147 -14.70 12.48 -2.53
N ILE A 148 -15.45 13.55 -2.27
CA ILE A 148 -14.96 14.68 -1.46
C ILE A 148 -15.06 14.34 0.02
N ASP A 149 -13.97 14.51 0.74
CA ASP A 149 -13.97 14.39 2.20
C ASP A 149 -14.61 15.63 2.84
N GLU A 150 -15.72 15.45 3.55
CA GLU A 150 -16.50 16.52 4.17
C GLU A 150 -15.67 17.39 5.13
N ASP A 151 -14.69 16.83 5.82
CA ASP A 151 -13.88 17.57 6.80
C ASP A 151 -12.87 18.51 6.12
N THR A 152 -12.41 18.16 4.90
CA THR A 152 -11.36 18.92 4.19
C THR A 152 -11.84 19.65 2.95
N GLN A 153 -13.02 19.28 2.43
CA GLN A 153 -13.53 19.71 1.12
C GLN A 153 -12.57 19.41 -0.04
N LEU A 154 -11.69 18.40 0.14
CA LEU A 154 -10.77 17.91 -0.88
C LEU A 154 -11.12 16.47 -1.25
N PRO A 155 -10.84 16.04 -2.48
CA PRO A 155 -10.99 14.64 -2.86
C PRO A 155 -10.16 13.74 -1.95
N ARG A 156 -10.56 12.48 -1.80
CA ARG A 156 -9.69 11.47 -1.16
C ARG A 156 -8.59 11.06 -2.15
N GLY A 157 -8.04 9.86 -2.03
CA GLY A 157 -6.89 9.48 -2.86
C GLY A 157 -6.09 8.32 -2.35
N TYR A 158 -4.85 8.22 -2.81
CA TYR A 158 -3.91 7.19 -2.41
C TYR A 158 -2.56 7.80 -2.03
N MET A 159 -1.77 6.99 -1.34
CA MET A 159 -0.44 7.31 -0.90
C MET A 159 0.48 6.16 -1.27
N LEU A 160 1.63 6.48 -1.85
CA LEU A 160 2.71 5.54 -2.06
C LEU A 160 3.77 5.78 -0.97
N ILE A 161 3.95 4.77 -0.12
CA ILE A 161 4.67 4.91 1.16
C ILE A 161 5.90 4.03 1.18
N ARG A 162 7.04 4.61 1.57
CA ARG A 162 8.34 3.94 1.66
C ARG A 162 9.04 4.32 2.95
N ARG A 163 10.09 3.60 3.30
CA ARG A 163 11.02 4.07 4.33
C ARG A 163 11.86 5.22 3.82
N GLU A 164 12.15 6.16 4.70
CA GLU A 164 12.98 7.32 4.38
C GLU A 164 14.44 6.95 4.10
N ASP A 165 14.98 5.91 4.74
CA ASP A 165 16.37 5.45 4.62
C ASP A 165 16.64 4.49 3.45
N GLY A 166 15.59 4.06 2.73
CA GLY A 166 15.68 3.13 1.59
C GLY A 166 15.52 3.80 0.21
N TRP A 167 15.51 5.13 0.13
CA TRP A 167 15.30 5.86 -1.12
C TRP A 167 16.63 6.14 -1.84
N GLU A 168 17.08 5.20 -2.69
CA GLU A 168 17.96 5.59 -3.80
C GLU A 168 17.10 6.09 -4.96
N ALA A 169 17.21 7.39 -5.24
CA ALA A 169 16.42 8.11 -6.23
C ALA A 169 16.79 7.74 -7.68
N ASN A 170 16.37 6.58 -8.17
CA ASN A 170 16.62 6.19 -9.57
C ASN A 170 15.33 5.77 -10.31
N LEU A 171 14.34 6.68 -10.39
CA LEU A 171 13.16 6.53 -11.27
C LEU A 171 13.03 7.63 -12.32
N THR A 172 14.13 8.29 -12.69
CA THR A 172 14.15 9.13 -13.90
C THR A 172 15.18 8.61 -14.87
N GLU A 173 14.78 7.64 -15.70
CA GLU A 173 15.18 7.53 -17.11
C GLU A 173 14.41 6.36 -17.74
N ALA A 174 13.35 6.68 -18.50
CA ALA A 174 12.75 5.73 -19.42
C ALA A 174 13.76 5.48 -20.56
N PRO A 175 14.04 4.22 -20.93
CA PRO A 175 14.98 3.95 -22.01
C PRO A 175 14.39 4.41 -23.35
N ALA A 176 15.15 5.26 -24.04
CA ALA A 176 14.86 5.69 -25.40
C ALA A 176 14.75 4.47 -26.33
N THR A 177 13.63 4.37 -27.04
CA THR A 177 13.38 3.36 -28.05
C THR A 177 14.30 3.55 -29.25
N LYS A 178 15.11 2.53 -29.58
CA LYS A 178 15.74 2.38 -30.90
C LYS A 178 15.05 1.24 -31.65
N GLY A 179 14.60 1.53 -32.86
CA GLY A 179 13.76 0.63 -33.66
C GLY A 179 14.48 -0.31 -34.63
N SER A 180 13.65 -1.17 -35.23
CA SER A 180 13.82 -1.97 -36.46
C SER A 180 14.72 -3.23 -36.30
N LYS A 181 14.39 -4.44 -36.80
CA LYS A 181 13.88 -4.85 -38.14
C LYS A 181 13.18 -6.24 -38.15
N THR A 182 12.50 -6.51 -39.28
CA THR A 182 11.70 -7.68 -39.73
C THR A 182 12.48 -8.95 -40.12
N SER A 183 11.89 -10.15 -39.97
CA SER A 183 11.54 -11.13 -41.06
C SER A 183 11.51 -12.63 -40.64
N GLY A 184 10.55 -13.39 -41.19
CA GLY A 184 10.69 -14.82 -41.56
C GLY A 184 10.05 -15.90 -40.67
N PRO A 185 9.63 -17.07 -41.21
CA PRO A 185 8.27 -17.60 -41.00
C PRO A 185 8.11 -18.84 -40.09
N GLN A 186 6.83 -19.13 -39.84
CA GLN A 186 6.19 -20.09 -38.92
C GLN A 186 6.64 -21.57 -39.02
N GLU A 187 6.64 -22.24 -37.86
CA GLU A 187 6.33 -23.68 -37.75
C GLU A 187 5.19 -23.91 -36.75
N VAL A 188 4.28 -24.79 -37.15
CA VAL A 188 3.09 -25.24 -36.43
C VAL A 188 3.46 -26.47 -35.62
N VAL A 189 3.26 -26.43 -34.29
CA VAL A 189 3.19 -27.65 -33.47
C VAL A 189 2.03 -27.52 -32.48
N THR A 190 1.24 -28.57 -32.45
CA THR A 190 -0.07 -28.73 -31.81
C THR A 190 -0.01 -28.85 -30.29
N ASP A 191 -0.80 -28.00 -29.63
CA ASP A 191 -1.72 -28.25 -28.51
C ASP A 191 -1.52 -29.50 -27.62
N ILE A 192 -0.95 -29.31 -26.40
CA ILE A 192 -1.32 -29.97 -25.12
C ILE A 192 -0.74 -29.13 -23.94
N GLN A 193 -1.22 -27.91 -23.66
CA GLN A 193 -0.78 -27.16 -22.45
C GLN A 193 -1.82 -26.18 -21.83
N GLU A 194 -3.12 -26.36 -22.06
CA GLU A 194 -4.11 -25.33 -21.66
C GLU A 194 -4.57 -25.35 -20.17
N GLU A 195 -4.05 -26.22 -19.30
CA GLU A 195 -4.53 -26.29 -17.90
C GLU A 195 -3.53 -25.86 -16.80
N ARG A 196 -2.33 -25.39 -17.14
CA ARG A 196 -1.33 -24.96 -16.13
C ARG A 196 -1.16 -23.45 -15.93
N SER A 197 -1.90 -22.62 -16.67
CA SER A 197 -1.70 -21.16 -16.71
C SER A 197 -2.39 -20.37 -15.60
N TYR A 198 -3.34 -20.96 -14.86
CA TYR A 198 -4.20 -20.18 -13.95
C TYR A 198 -3.56 -19.77 -12.61
N ALA A 199 -2.39 -20.33 -12.26
CA ALA A 199 -1.77 -20.11 -10.95
C ALA A 199 -0.73 -18.98 -10.89
N GLU A 200 -0.27 -18.44 -12.03
CA GLU A 200 0.82 -17.44 -12.05
C GLU A 200 0.34 -15.97 -12.02
N ALA A 201 -0.96 -15.73 -12.22
CA ALA A 201 -1.51 -14.37 -12.33
C ALA A 201 -1.85 -13.72 -10.97
N LEU A 202 -1.96 -14.51 -9.88
CA LEU A 202 -2.33 -14.00 -8.56
C LEU A 202 -1.08 -13.58 -7.78
N LYS A 203 -0.75 -12.29 -7.81
CA LYS A 203 0.36 -11.71 -7.04
C LYS A 203 -0.14 -11.31 -5.65
N ILE A 204 -0.17 -12.27 -4.73
CA ILE A 204 -0.37 -11.99 -3.30
C ILE A 204 0.97 -11.61 -2.69
N PHE A 205 1.04 -10.44 -2.04
CA PHE A 205 2.21 -10.05 -1.26
C PHE A 205 2.17 -10.70 0.10
N VAL A 206 3.25 -11.36 0.48
CA VAL A 206 3.48 -11.80 1.85
C VAL A 206 3.88 -10.56 2.64
N VAL A 207 3.08 -10.18 3.64
CA VAL A 207 3.48 -9.21 4.66
C VAL A 207 4.61 -9.88 5.45
N SER A 208 5.81 -9.29 5.41
CA SER A 208 7.11 -9.93 5.68
C SER A 208 7.28 -10.68 7.02
N ASP A 209 8.34 -11.50 7.10
CA ASP A 209 8.84 -12.18 8.31
C ASP A 209 9.47 -11.21 9.35
N ALA A 210 8.87 -10.02 9.54
CA ALA A 210 9.41 -8.90 10.32
C ALA A 210 9.34 -9.11 11.85
N ALA A 211 10.16 -10.01 12.36
CA ALA A 211 10.38 -10.17 13.80
C ALA A 211 11.79 -9.66 14.18
N TRP A 212 11.92 -8.37 14.49
CA TRP A 212 13.12 -7.85 15.15
C TRP A 212 13.20 -8.39 16.59
N GLN A 213 14.12 -9.32 16.83
CA GLN A 213 14.43 -9.83 18.16
C GLN A 213 15.37 -8.86 18.89
N VAL A 214 15.07 -8.51 20.14
CA VAL A 214 16.02 -7.81 21.02
C VAL A 214 17.24 -8.71 21.24
N ARG A 215 18.32 -8.50 20.48
CA ARG A 215 19.65 -8.90 20.93
C ARG A 215 20.14 -7.83 21.90
N SER A 216 20.30 -8.24 23.16
CA SER A 216 20.94 -7.46 24.21
C SER A 216 22.27 -6.90 23.69
N LEU A 217 22.38 -5.57 23.62
CA LEU A 217 23.66 -4.87 23.66
C LEU A 217 24.26 -5.03 25.07
N MET A 218 24.68 -6.24 25.41
CA MET A 218 25.53 -6.51 26.56
C MET A 218 26.69 -7.42 26.12
N SER A 219 27.72 -6.79 25.59
CA SER A 219 29.12 -7.23 25.57
C SER A 219 29.91 -6.01 25.10
N SER A 220 30.89 -5.46 25.79
CA SER A 220 31.65 -5.84 26.96
C SER A 220 32.43 -4.59 27.34
N ARG A 221 32.22 -4.02 28.53
CA ARG A 221 33.20 -3.14 29.16
C ARG A 221 33.49 -3.69 30.53
N THR A 222 34.63 -4.37 30.64
CA THR A 222 35.54 -4.42 31.80
C THR A 222 36.70 -5.35 31.43
N PRO A 223 37.86 -5.24 32.09
CA PRO A 223 38.16 -4.50 33.31
C PRO A 223 38.55 -3.04 33.08
#